data_AF-A0A7M2CA45-F1
#
_entry.id   AF-A0A7M2CA45-F1
#
_cell.length_a   1.000
_cell.length_b   1.000
_cell.length_c   1.000
_cell.angle_alpha   90.00
_cell.angle_beta   90.00
_cell.angle_gamma   90.00
#
_symmetry.space_group_name_H-M   'P 1'
#
loop_
_entity.id
_entity.type
_entity.pdbx_description
1 polymer ?
#
loop_
_entity_poly.entity_id
_entity_poly.type
_entity_poly.pdbx_seq_one_letter_code
_entity_poly.pdbx_strand_id
1 'polypeptide(L)'
;MTHCPDEAIRYSRGDLLQALAESLGTGPDDDRIVDAYDQIISEWSLSANDPAAEYDRFFQDGPVASHIDLVAVQSWAKGRVLI
;
A
#
# COMPACT_ATOMS: atom_id res chain seq x y z
N MET A 1 -9.30 27.70 0.96
CA MET A 1 -8.71 26.51 1.61
C MET A 1 -9.39 25.31 0.99
N THR A 2 -8.71 24.65 0.07
CA THR A 2 -9.26 23.55 -0.73
C THR A 2 -9.47 22.37 0.22
N HIS A 3 -10.73 22.06 0.50
CA HIS A 3 -11.12 20.87 1.25
C HIS A 3 -10.80 19.68 0.34
N CYS A 4 -9.62 19.07 0.50
CA CYS A 4 -9.30 17.81 -0.16
C CYS A 4 -10.37 16.80 0.28
N PRO A 5 -11.19 16.26 -0.64
CA PRO A 5 -12.13 15.25 -0.26
C PRO A 5 -11.33 13.97 0.00
N ASP A 6 -11.48 13.46 1.22
CA ASP A 6 -11.41 12.04 1.57
C ASP A 6 -10.04 11.43 1.93
N GLU A 7 -9.59 11.80 3.14
CA GLU A 7 -8.65 11.02 3.95
C GLU A 7 -9.32 9.79 4.61
N ALA A 8 -10.50 9.37 4.13
CA ALA A 8 -11.22 8.26 4.72
C ALA A 8 -10.55 6.94 4.30
N ILE A 9 -10.38 6.05 5.27
CA ILE A 9 -9.91 4.69 5.04
C ILE A 9 -11.03 3.94 4.31
N ARG A 10 -10.76 3.54 3.07
CA ARG A 10 -11.75 2.93 2.15
C ARG A 10 -11.20 1.77 1.32
N TYR A 11 -9.89 1.70 1.15
CA TYR A 11 -9.23 0.70 0.33
C TYR A 11 -8.76 -0.46 1.19
N SER A 12 -9.02 -1.66 0.72
CA SER A 12 -8.58 -2.89 1.35
C SER A 12 -7.12 -3.19 1.01
N ARG A 13 -6.54 -4.15 1.75
CA ARG A 13 -5.23 -4.73 1.39
C ARG A 13 -5.21 -5.26 -0.05
N GLY A 14 -6.31 -5.85 -0.52
CA GLY A 14 -6.43 -6.35 -1.89
C GLY A 14 -6.32 -5.24 -2.93
N ASP A 15 -6.90 -4.07 -2.67
CA ASP A 15 -6.82 -2.92 -3.57
C ASP A 15 -5.38 -2.40 -3.70
N LEU A 16 -4.63 -2.39 -2.59
CA LEU A 16 -3.22 -2.00 -2.58
C LEU A 16 -2.35 -3.00 -3.35
N LEU A 17 -2.54 -4.30 -3.14
CA LEU A 17 -1.83 -5.37 -3.85
C LEU A 17 -2.11 -5.30 -5.37
N GLN A 18 -3.37 -5.09 -5.75
CA GLN A 18 -3.77 -4.93 -7.14
C GLN A 18 -3.10 -3.71 -7.78
N ALA A 19 -3.12 -2.56 -7.10
CA ALA A 19 -2.50 -1.33 -7.60
C ALA A 19 -0.97 -1.48 -7.75
N LEU A 20 -0.34 -2.22 -6.84
CA LEU A 20 1.09 -2.55 -6.90
C LEU A 20 1.39 -3.44 -8.11
N ALA A 21 0.60 -4.50 -8.31
CA ALA A 21 0.75 -5.43 -9.43
C ALA A 21 0.57 -4.75 -10.79
N GLU A 22 -0.46 -3.90 -10.94
CA GLU A 22 -0.68 -3.13 -12.16
C GLU A 22 0.49 -2.19 -12.47
N SER A 23 1.04 -1.55 -11.44
CA SER A 23 2.17 -0.62 -11.60
C SER A 23 3.48 -1.33 -11.97
N LEU A 24 3.65 -2.58 -11.53
CA LEU A 24 4.82 -3.42 -11.84
C LEU A 24 4.62 -4.29 -13.08
N GLY A 25 3.44 -4.24 -13.71
CA GLY A 25 3.13 -4.97 -14.94
C GLY A 25 2.98 -6.49 -14.75
N THR A 26 2.53 -6.94 -13.58
CA THR A 26 2.29 -8.36 -13.27
C THR A 26 0.88 -8.58 -12.69
N GLY A 27 0.56 -9.82 -12.33
CA GLY A 27 -0.68 -10.19 -11.65
C GLY A 27 -0.59 -10.04 -10.12
N PRO A 28 -1.73 -9.81 -9.44
CA PRO A 28 -1.77 -9.68 -7.97
C PRO A 28 -1.44 -10.99 -7.23
N ASP A 29 -1.55 -12.14 -7.91
CA ASP A 29 -1.21 -13.48 -7.38
C ASP A 29 0.29 -13.83 -7.48
N ASP A 30 1.13 -12.92 -8.01
CA ASP A 30 2.57 -13.12 -8.07
C ASP A 30 3.16 -12.99 -6.65
N ASP A 31 3.85 -14.01 -6.14
CA ASP A 31 4.43 -14.00 -4.79
C ASP A 31 5.33 -12.78 -4.54
N ARG A 32 6.00 -12.28 -5.59
CA ARG A 32 6.87 -11.10 -5.51
C ARG A 32 6.10 -9.81 -5.23
N ILE A 33 4.80 -9.77 -5.52
CA ILE A 33 3.91 -8.65 -5.16
C ILE A 33 3.61 -8.68 -3.67
N VAL A 34 3.49 -9.86 -3.06
CA VAL A 34 3.32 -10.00 -1.62
C VAL A 34 4.58 -9.51 -0.89
N ASP A 35 5.77 -9.90 -1.37
CA ASP A 35 7.05 -9.43 -0.83
C ASP A 35 7.23 -7.92 -1.01
N ALA A 36 6.92 -7.40 -2.20
CA ALA A 36 7.01 -5.96 -2.49
C ALA A 36 6.02 -5.15 -1.62
N TYR A 37 4.83 -5.70 -1.37
CA TYR A 37 3.84 -5.10 -0.49
C TYR A 37 4.33 -5.08 0.97
N ASP A 38 4.87 -6.19 1.47
CA ASP A 38 5.43 -6.24 2.82
C ASP A 38 6.56 -5.22 3.00
N GLN A 39 7.42 -5.10 1.98
CA GLN A 39 8.51 -4.14 1.99
C GLN A 39 8.02 -2.69 2.10
N ILE A 40 7.04 -2.28 1.28
CA ILE A 40 6.56 -0.90 1.31
C ILE A 40 5.83 -0.58 2.62
N ILE A 41 5.02 -1.51 3.15
CA ILE A 41 4.32 -1.30 4.42
C ILE A 41 5.32 -1.23 5.57
N SER A 42 6.36 -2.07 5.55
CA SER A 42 7.47 -1.99 6.51
C SER A 42 8.16 -0.62 6.44
N GLU A 43 8.51 -0.14 5.25
CA GLU A 43 9.14 1.19 5.06
C GLU A 43 8.26 2.33 5.59
N TRP A 44 6.95 2.28 5.35
CA TRP A 44 6.01 3.30 5.82
C TRP A 44 5.82 3.27 7.34
N SER A 45 5.66 2.08 7.90
CA SER A 45 5.41 1.88 9.32
C SER A 45 6.59 2.33 10.18
N LEU A 46 7.83 2.20 9.70
CA LEU A 46 9.03 2.68 10.39
C LEU A 46 9.03 4.19 10.67
N SER A 47 8.26 4.98 9.91
CA SER A 47 8.14 6.43 10.11
C SER A 47 7.01 6.83 11.05
N ALA A 48 6.20 5.88 11.52
CA ALA A 48 5.08 6.11 12.41
C ALA A 48 5.51 6.20 13.88
N ASN A 49 4.65 6.79 14.73
CA ASN A 49 4.89 6.84 16.18
C ASN A 49 4.83 5.45 16.82
N ASP A 50 4.00 4.55 16.29
CA ASP A 50 3.92 3.14 16.67
C ASP A 50 4.03 2.27 15.41
N PRO A 51 5.25 1.83 15.05
CA PRO A 51 5.48 1.08 13.83
C PRO A 51 4.76 -0.27 13.79
N ALA A 52 4.63 -0.95 14.93
CA ALA A 52 3.99 -2.26 14.99
C ALA A 52 2.49 -2.12 14.74
N ALA A 53 1.82 -1.18 15.43
CA ALA A 53 0.40 -0.94 15.25
C ALA A 53 0.06 -0.45 13.83
N GLU A 54 0.90 0.42 13.24
CA GLU A 54 0.69 0.89 11.86
C GLU A 54 0.87 -0.25 10.86
N TYR A 55 1.90 -1.09 11.03
CA TYR A 55 2.12 -2.26 10.20
C TYR A 55 0.92 -3.22 10.28
N ASP A 56 0.51 -3.61 11.49
CA ASP A 56 -0.60 -4.55 11.71
C ASP A 56 -1.91 -4.04 11.09
N ARG A 57 -2.15 -2.72 11.10
CA ARG A 57 -3.35 -2.11 10.48
C ARG A 57 -3.50 -2.51 9.03
N PHE A 58 -2.41 -2.55 8.25
CA PHE A 58 -2.45 -2.87 6.83
C PHE A 58 -2.76 -4.35 6.52
N PHE A 59 -2.69 -5.23 7.53
CA PHE A 59 -3.01 -6.66 7.39
C PHE A 59 -4.38 -7.04 7.98
N GLN A 60 -5.13 -6.07 8.52
CA GLN A 60 -6.48 -6.32 9.04
C GLN A 60 -7.50 -6.54 7.91
N ASP A 61 -8.59 -7.23 8.24
CA ASP A 61 -9.74 -7.36 7.35
C ASP A 61 -10.46 -6.02 7.17
N GLY A 62 -10.85 -5.74 5.92
CA GLY A 62 -11.60 -4.54 5.55
C GLY A 62 -10.73 -3.39 5.04
N PRO A 63 -11.25 -2.15 5.07
CA PRO A 63 -10.52 -0.97 4.65
C PRO A 63 -9.35 -0.66 5.60
N VAL A 64 -8.15 -0.53 5.03
CA VAL A 64 -6.89 -0.26 5.75
C VAL A 64 -6.11 0.94 5.21
N ALA A 65 -6.47 1.39 4.00
CA ALA A 65 -5.80 2.48 3.30
C ALA A 65 -6.76 3.59 2.85
N SER A 66 -6.22 4.80 2.78
CA SER A 66 -6.80 5.96 2.13
C SER A 66 -6.45 6.00 0.64
N HIS A 67 -7.02 6.97 -0.08
CA HIS A 67 -6.66 7.21 -1.48
C HIS A 67 -5.18 7.61 -1.65
N ILE A 68 -4.62 8.33 -0.67
CA ILE A 68 -3.22 8.77 -0.70
C ILE A 68 -2.29 7.56 -0.63
N ASP A 69 -2.61 6.58 0.23
CA ASP A 69 -1.83 5.34 0.34
C ASP A 69 -1.85 4.58 -0.99
N LEU A 70 -3.01 4.48 -1.65
CA LEU A 70 -3.11 3.85 -2.97
C LEU A 70 -2.17 4.49 -3.99
N VAL A 71 -2.17 5.82 -4.06
CA VAL A 71 -1.29 6.59 -4.97
C VAL A 71 0.19 6.44 -4.58
N ALA A 72 0.48 6.37 -3.28
CA ALA A 72 1.83 6.18 -2.77
C ALA A 72 2.39 4.80 -3.14
N VAL A 73 1.58 3.72 -3.04
CA VAL A 73 1.96 2.37 -3.50
C VAL A 73 2.34 2.38 -4.98
N GLN A 74 1.48 2.95 -5.82
CA GLN A 74 1.75 3.04 -7.27
C GLN A 74 3.00 3.84 -7.58
N SER A 75 3.25 4.92 -6.82
CA SER A 75 4.41 5.78 -7.02
C SER A 75 5.71 5.09 -6.58
N TRP A 76 5.67 4.31 -5.50
CA TRP A 76 6.79 3.48 -5.05
C TRP A 76 7.16 2.42 -6.10
N ALA A 77 6.17 1.81 -6.76
CA ALA A 77 6.38 0.81 -7.80
C ALA A 77 7.02 1.36 -9.08
N LYS A 78 6.67 2.58 -9.51
CA LYS A 78 7.17 3.18 -10.77
C LYS A 78 8.69 3.36 -10.85
N GLY A 79 9.40 3.30 -9.72
CA GLY A 79 10.86 3.37 -9.65
C GLY A 79 11.57 2.04 -9.43
N ARG A 80 10.84 0.91 -9.40
CA ARG A 80 11.37 -0.40 -9.02
C ARG A 80 11.15 -1.45 -10.11
N VAL A 81 11.98 -2.48 -10.08
CA VAL A 81 11.88 -3.67 -10.93
C VAL A 81 11.70 -4.88 -10.01
N LEU A 82 10.73 -5.74 -10.34
CA LEU A 82 10.61 -7.05 -9.71
C LEU A 82 11.76 -7.93 -10.19
N ILE A 83 12.74 -8.17 -9.31
CA ILE A 83 13.89 -9.06 -9.54
C ILE A 83 13.63 -10.46 -9.00
#